data_AF-A0A171C8Z7-F1
#
_entry.id   AF-A0A171C8Z7-F1
#
_cell.length_a   1.000
_cell.length_b   1.000
_cell.length_c   1.000
_cell.angle_alpha   90.00
_cell.angle_beta   90.00
_cell.angle_gamma   90.00
#
_symmetry.space_group_name_H-M   'P 1'
#
loop_
_entity.id
_entity.type
_entity.pdbx_description
1 polymer ?
#
loop_
_entity_poly.entity_id
_entity_poly.type
_entity_poly.pdbx_seq_one_letter_code
_entity_poly.pdbx_strand_id
1 'polypeptide(L)'
;MDAPEEYLDFLMVADGVIMGAVVILDRKSVVQAQKWISPGMVEVPEDPGSWFVVGKINENPVLINRQDGSIWAYPDMLTTWWESRRFERMADNLAEFVLRYGLGPDYLRITNSPESDEWWQLLRQLGYV
;
A
#
# COMPACT_ATOMS: atom_id res chain seq x y z
N MET A 1 14.35 13.18 0.57
CA MET A 1 13.63 12.31 -0.38
C MET A 1 12.50 13.14 -0.94
N ASP A 2 12.33 13.15 -2.26
CA ASP A 2 11.18 13.78 -2.91
C ASP A 2 10.01 12.78 -2.91
N ALA A 3 9.02 13.03 -2.06
CA ALA A 3 7.91 12.13 -1.78
C ALA A 3 6.63 12.91 -1.44
N PRO A 4 5.44 12.29 -1.58
CA PRO A 4 4.17 12.93 -1.23
C PRO A 4 4.12 13.44 0.22
N GLU A 5 3.53 14.61 0.41
CA GLU A 5 3.49 15.33 1.70
C GLU A 5 2.86 14.49 2.82
N GLU A 6 1.69 13.89 2.59
CA GLU A 6 1.00 13.07 3.61
C GLU A 6 1.83 11.85 4.05
N TYR A 7 2.62 11.27 3.14
CA TYR A 7 3.55 10.20 3.50
C TYR A 7 4.73 10.72 4.33
N LEU A 8 5.27 11.89 4.02
CA LEU A 8 6.31 12.52 4.83
C LEU A 8 5.81 12.86 6.24
N ASP A 9 4.58 13.34 6.35
CA ASP A 9 3.90 13.60 7.64
C ASP A 9 3.68 12.31 8.43
N PHE A 10 3.22 11.23 7.76
CA PHE A 10 3.11 9.91 8.37
C PHE A 10 4.46 9.46 8.96
N LEU A 11 5.54 9.61 8.18
CA LEU A 11 6.90 9.26 8.59
C LEU A 11 7.49 10.15 9.70
N MET A 12 6.83 11.24 10.07
CA MET A 12 7.20 12.02 11.28
C MET A 12 6.61 11.41 12.55
N VAL A 13 5.49 10.70 12.44
CA VAL A 13 4.82 10.04 13.56
C VAL A 13 5.32 8.60 13.72
N ALA A 14 5.43 7.86 12.62
CA ALA A 14 5.91 6.49 12.57
C ALA A 14 6.76 6.28 11.32
N ASP A 15 8.04 5.91 11.48
CA ASP A 15 8.95 5.62 10.37
C ASP A 15 8.64 4.23 9.78
N GLY A 16 7.50 4.13 9.09
CA GLY A 16 6.92 2.89 8.58
C GLY A 16 6.04 2.16 9.60
N VAL A 17 5.20 1.25 9.11
CA VAL A 17 4.38 0.37 9.94
C VAL A 17 4.09 -0.95 9.22
N ILE A 18 4.04 -2.04 9.99
CA ILE A 18 3.62 -3.36 9.53
C ILE A 18 2.29 -3.69 10.20
N MET A 19 1.22 -3.73 9.41
CA MET A 19 -0.15 -4.06 9.82
C MET A 19 -0.52 -5.41 9.19
N GLY A 20 0.11 -6.47 9.69
CA GLY A 20 0.04 -7.79 9.05
C GLY A 20 0.60 -7.75 7.63
N ALA A 21 -0.20 -8.16 6.65
CA ALA A 21 0.20 -8.13 5.23
C ALA A 21 0.11 -6.74 4.57
N VAL A 22 -0.43 -5.73 5.25
CA VAL A 22 -0.43 -4.34 4.78
C VAL A 22 0.73 -3.60 5.42
N VAL A 23 1.63 -3.05 4.60
CA VAL A 23 2.86 -2.40 5.07
C VAL A 23 2.99 -1.02 4.46
N ILE A 24 3.24 -0.01 5.30
CA ILE A 24 3.73 1.30 4.88
C ILE A 24 5.25 1.31 5.10
N LEU A 25 6.01 1.57 4.04
CA LEU A 25 7.45 1.45 4.07
C LEU A 25 8.08 2.56 4.92
N ASP A 26 9.17 2.24 5.61
CA ASP A 26 10.03 3.21 6.27
C ASP A 26 10.89 4.00 5.26
N ARG A 27 11.55 5.07 5.73
CA ARG A 27 12.40 5.95 4.90
C ARG A 27 13.52 5.24 4.17
N LYS A 28 14.08 4.16 4.72
CA LYS A 28 15.20 3.43 4.11
C LYS A 28 14.70 2.46 3.04
N SER A 29 13.63 1.74 3.34
CA SER A 29 13.03 0.73 2.48
C SER A 29 12.37 1.35 1.25
N VAL A 30 11.69 2.49 1.43
CA VAL A 30 10.97 3.17 0.34
C VAL A 30 11.88 3.64 -0.79
N VAL A 31 13.14 4.01 -0.49
CA VAL A 31 14.12 4.44 -1.49
C VAL A 31 14.46 3.31 -2.47
N GLN A 32 14.58 2.07 -1.96
CA GLN A 32 14.83 0.93 -2.83
C GLN A 32 13.56 0.50 -3.57
N ALA A 33 12.40 0.61 -2.92
CA ALA A 33 11.11 0.24 -3.48
C ALA A 33 10.71 1.07 -4.71
N GLN A 34 11.19 2.32 -4.84
CA GLN A 34 10.93 3.11 -6.05
C GLN A 34 11.45 2.43 -7.34
N LYS A 35 12.42 1.52 -7.24
CA LYS A 35 12.94 0.76 -8.40
C LYS A 35 11.93 -0.23 -8.96
N TRP A 36 10.92 -0.63 -8.19
CA TRP A 36 9.92 -1.61 -8.61
C TRP A 36 9.14 -1.12 -9.83
N ILE A 37 8.85 0.17 -9.90
CA ILE A 37 8.08 0.79 -10.98
C ILE A 37 8.96 1.47 -12.05
N SER A 38 10.26 1.19 -12.06
CA SER A 38 11.15 1.81 -13.05
C SER A 38 10.79 1.37 -14.48
N PRO A 39 11.01 2.24 -15.50
CA PRO A 39 10.75 1.90 -16.89
C PRO A 39 11.36 0.55 -17.28
N GLY A 40 10.55 -0.32 -17.90
CA GLY A 40 10.97 -1.66 -18.35
C GLY A 40 10.95 -2.75 -17.27
N MET A 41 10.64 -2.42 -16.01
CA MET A 41 10.42 -3.40 -14.96
C MET A 41 8.96 -3.85 -14.93
N VAL A 42 8.00 -2.90 -14.89
CA VAL A 42 6.56 -3.16 -14.92
C VAL A 42 5.82 -2.02 -15.63
N GLU A 43 4.75 -2.36 -16.37
CA GLU A 43 3.81 -1.37 -16.89
C GLU A 43 2.88 -0.89 -15.76
N VAL A 44 3.18 0.28 -15.21
CA VAL A 44 2.19 1.09 -14.48
C VAL A 44 1.44 1.96 -15.50
N PRO A 45 0.14 2.28 -15.28
CA PRO A 45 -0.53 3.26 -16.12
C PRO A 45 0.21 4.60 -16.08
N GLU A 46 0.24 5.33 -17.20
CA GLU A 46 0.92 6.62 -17.34
C GLU A 46 2.45 6.57 -17.17
N ASP A 47 3.08 7.74 -16.96
CA ASP A 47 4.50 7.85 -16.70
C ASP A 47 4.84 7.36 -15.28
N PRO A 48 5.87 6.52 -15.09
CA PRO A 48 6.32 6.11 -13.75
C PRO A 48 6.62 7.28 -12.80
N GLY A 49 7.01 8.45 -13.32
CA GLY A 49 7.21 9.66 -12.54
C GLY A 49 5.94 10.20 -11.87
N SER A 50 4.75 9.86 -12.37
CA SER A 50 3.47 10.21 -11.74
C SER A 50 3.21 9.44 -10.44
N TRP A 51 3.96 8.36 -10.17
CA TRP A 51 3.67 7.44 -9.08
C TRP A 51 4.80 7.34 -8.06
N PHE A 52 4.43 7.18 -6.80
CA PHE A 52 5.36 6.96 -5.70
C PHE A 52 5.00 5.68 -4.96
N VAL A 53 5.93 4.71 -4.86
CA VAL A 53 5.68 3.50 -4.07
C VAL A 53 5.70 3.89 -2.59
N VAL A 54 4.60 3.65 -1.88
CA VAL A 54 4.46 3.98 -0.45
C VAL A 54 4.51 2.74 0.44
N GLY A 55 4.13 1.59 -0.11
CA GLY A 55 3.79 0.43 0.69
C GLY A 55 3.70 -0.83 -0.13
N LYS A 56 3.21 -1.87 0.53
CA LYS A 56 2.80 -3.11 -0.11
C LYS A 56 1.61 -3.75 0.59
N ILE A 57 0.85 -4.51 -0.18
CA ILE A 57 -0.10 -5.51 0.32
C ILE A 57 0.43 -6.86 -0.12
N ASN A 58 0.73 -7.75 0.83
CA ASN A 58 1.53 -8.95 0.55
C ASN A 58 2.88 -8.54 -0.09
N GLU A 59 3.12 -8.96 -1.33
CA GLU A 59 4.28 -8.58 -2.14
C GLU A 59 3.94 -7.61 -3.28
N ASN A 60 2.70 -7.15 -3.36
CA ASN A 60 2.22 -6.24 -4.40
C ASN A 60 2.39 -4.78 -3.95
N PRO A 61 2.96 -3.89 -4.79
CA PRO A 61 3.21 -2.51 -4.41
C PRO A 61 1.90 -1.74 -4.24
N VAL A 62 1.93 -0.81 -3.28
CA VAL A 62 0.92 0.24 -3.11
C VAL A 62 1.56 1.56 -3.50
N LEU A 63 0.88 2.32 -4.36
CA LEU A 63 1.39 3.54 -4.98
C LEU A 63 0.50 4.73 -4.60
N ILE A 64 1.13 5.89 -4.40
CA ILE A 64 0.48 7.19 -4.35
C ILE A 64 0.55 7.82 -5.74
N ASN A 65 -0.56 8.35 -6.24
CA ASN A 65 -0.55 9.29 -7.35
C ASN A 65 -0.01 10.64 -6.86
N ARG A 66 1.10 11.11 -7.44
CA ARG A 66 1.71 12.39 -7.04
C ARG A 66 0.84 13.61 -7.33
N GLN A 67 -0.13 13.51 -8.25
CA GLN A 67 -0.95 14.65 -8.66
C GLN A 67 -2.05 14.98 -7.63
N ASP A 68 -2.68 13.95 -7.06
CA ASP A 68 -3.86 14.11 -6.20
C ASP A 68 -3.76 13.40 -4.84
N GLY A 69 -2.69 12.65 -4.59
CA GLY A 69 -2.49 11.91 -3.34
C GLY A 69 -3.26 10.59 -3.24
N SER A 70 -4.03 10.21 -4.26
CA SER A 70 -4.83 8.98 -4.23
C SER A 70 -3.98 7.72 -4.16
N ILE A 71 -4.51 6.70 -3.48
CA ILE A 71 -3.82 5.42 -3.27
C ILE A 71 -4.30 4.39 -4.28
N TRP A 72 -3.36 3.70 -4.91
CA TRP A 72 -3.61 2.71 -5.94
C TRP A 72 -2.83 1.42 -5.67
N ALA A 73 -3.42 0.29 -6.05
CA ALA A 73 -2.79 -1.01 -5.92
C ALA A 73 -3.27 -1.97 -7.01
N TYR A 74 -2.59 -3.11 -7.09
CA TYR A 74 -3.02 -4.26 -7.89
C TYR A 74 -3.87 -5.16 -6.98
N PRO A 75 -5.21 -5.20 -7.17
CA PRO A 75 -6.11 -5.88 -6.23
C PRO A 75 -6.09 -7.40 -6.38
N ASP A 76 -5.54 -7.91 -7.49
CA ASP A 76 -5.37 -9.33 -7.70
C ASP A 76 -4.17 -9.83 -6.91
N MET A 77 -4.45 -10.49 -5.78
CA MET A 77 -3.43 -11.03 -4.88
C MET A 77 -3.03 -12.47 -5.22
N LEU A 78 -3.66 -13.08 -6.23
CA LEU A 78 -3.32 -14.41 -6.73
C LEU A 78 -2.46 -14.35 -7.99
N THR A 79 -2.50 -13.23 -8.71
CA THR A 79 -1.63 -12.93 -9.84
C THR A 79 -0.48 -12.05 -9.37
N THR A 80 0.73 -12.31 -9.83
CA THR A 80 1.85 -11.43 -9.53
C THR A 80 1.59 -10.05 -10.12
N TRP A 81 1.83 -8.98 -9.37
CA TRP A 81 1.38 -7.64 -9.78
C TRP A 81 1.88 -7.19 -11.16
N TRP A 82 3.07 -7.61 -11.61
CA TRP A 82 3.58 -7.30 -12.96
C TRP A 82 2.87 -8.03 -14.10
N GLU A 83 2.07 -9.05 -13.79
CA GLU A 83 1.21 -9.77 -14.74
C GLU A 83 -0.25 -9.30 -14.65
N SER A 84 -0.59 -8.54 -13.61
CA SER A 84 -1.94 -8.06 -13.38
C SER A 84 -2.29 -6.98 -14.39
N ARG A 85 -3.48 -7.13 -15.00
CA ARG A 85 -4.06 -6.11 -15.88
C ARG A 85 -4.89 -5.07 -15.11
N ARG A 86 -5.00 -5.20 -13.79
CA ARG A 86 -5.84 -4.36 -12.95
C ARG A 86 -4.98 -3.49 -12.07
N PHE A 87 -5.14 -2.18 -12.23
CA PHE A 87 -4.57 -1.16 -11.37
C PHE A 87 -5.70 -0.24 -10.94
N GLU A 88 -6.01 -0.23 -9.65
CA GLU A 88 -7.25 0.34 -9.14
C GLU A 88 -6.99 1.32 -8.00
N ARG A 89 -7.81 2.38 -7.98
CA ARG A 89 -7.86 3.31 -6.86
C ARG A 89 -8.47 2.60 -5.66
N MET A 90 -7.72 2.60 -4.57
CA MET A 90 -8.07 1.97 -3.30
C MET A 90 -8.66 2.99 -2.33
N ALA A 91 -8.10 4.20 -2.29
CA ALA A 91 -8.49 5.25 -1.36
C ALA A 91 -8.18 6.64 -1.94
N ASP A 92 -8.78 7.68 -1.36
CA ASP A 92 -8.55 9.07 -1.75
C ASP A 92 -7.23 9.61 -1.21
N ASN A 93 -6.70 9.03 -0.13
CA ASN A 93 -5.46 9.45 0.55
C ASN A 93 -4.89 8.32 1.42
N LEU A 94 -3.70 8.53 1.98
CA LEU A 94 -3.00 7.52 2.78
C LEU A 94 -3.73 7.20 4.09
N ALA A 95 -4.30 8.20 4.76
CA ALA A 95 -5.06 8.01 5.99
C ALA A 95 -6.27 7.09 5.78
N GLU A 96 -7.08 7.33 4.74
CA GLU A 96 -8.20 6.47 4.40
C GLU A 96 -7.73 5.04 4.08
N PHE A 97 -6.64 4.90 3.33
CA PHE A 97 -6.08 3.57 3.02
C PHE A 97 -5.71 2.80 4.30
N VAL A 98 -5.00 3.43 5.23
CA VAL A 98 -4.61 2.81 6.51
C VAL A 98 -5.83 2.43 7.32
N LEU A 99 -6.81 3.35 7.47
CA LEU A 99 -8.02 3.09 8.25
C LEU A 99 -8.88 1.98 7.66
N ARG A 100 -8.98 1.91 6.33
CA ARG A 100 -9.85 0.96 5.64
C ARG A 100 -9.21 -0.42 5.50
N TYR A 101 -7.96 -0.47 5.05
CA TYR A 101 -7.29 -1.71 4.66
C TYR A 101 -6.26 -2.20 5.67
N GLY A 102 -5.64 -1.31 6.43
CA GLY A 102 -4.68 -1.69 7.47
C GLY A 102 -5.34 -1.98 8.82
N LEU A 103 -6.30 -1.17 9.21
CA LEU A 103 -6.98 -1.24 10.51
C LEU A 103 -8.46 -1.63 10.43
N GLY A 104 -8.99 -1.73 9.20
CA GLY A 104 -10.42 -1.82 8.96
C GLY A 104 -10.90 -3.18 8.47
N PRO A 105 -12.22 -3.32 8.29
CA PRO A 105 -12.86 -4.60 7.93
C PRO A 105 -12.48 -5.09 6.53
N ASP A 106 -11.92 -4.23 5.68
CA ASP A 106 -11.47 -4.59 4.35
C ASP A 106 -10.10 -5.31 4.35
N TYR A 107 -9.40 -5.41 5.49
CA TYR A 107 -8.09 -6.07 5.62
C TYR A 107 -8.11 -7.50 5.06
N LEU A 108 -8.95 -8.41 5.58
CA LEU A 108 -8.96 -9.81 5.13
C LEU A 108 -9.26 -9.93 3.63
N ARG A 109 -10.20 -9.12 3.15
CA ARG A 109 -10.60 -9.14 1.74
C ARG A 109 -9.45 -8.73 0.85
N ILE A 110 -8.71 -7.67 1.22
CA ILE A 110 -7.63 -7.18 0.37
C ILE A 110 -6.36 -8.01 0.48
N THR A 111 -6.06 -8.60 1.64
CA THR A 111 -4.87 -9.45 1.81
C THR A 111 -5.09 -10.89 1.36
N ASN A 112 -6.35 -11.30 1.20
CA ASN A 112 -6.77 -12.69 1.06
C ASN A 112 -6.29 -13.56 2.25
N SER A 113 -6.17 -12.95 3.43
CA SER A 113 -5.81 -13.64 4.67
C SER A 113 -6.98 -14.47 5.21
N PRO A 114 -6.73 -15.57 5.94
CA PRO A 114 -7.76 -16.27 6.68
C PRO A 114 -8.18 -15.51 7.94
N GLU A 115 -9.36 -15.80 8.48
CA GLU A 115 -9.81 -15.28 9.78
C GLU A 115 -8.85 -15.58 10.93
N SER A 116 -7.99 -16.60 10.81
CA SER A 116 -6.97 -16.92 11.81
C SER A 116 -5.72 -16.03 11.76
N ASP A 117 -5.66 -15.07 10.83
CA ASP A 117 -4.56 -14.10 10.72
C ASP A 117 -4.39 -13.32 12.03
N GLU A 118 -3.16 -13.26 12.54
CA GLU A 118 -2.86 -12.71 13.86
C GLU A 118 -3.15 -11.20 13.95
N TRP A 119 -2.92 -10.46 12.86
CA TRP A 119 -3.24 -9.04 12.81
C TRP A 119 -4.75 -8.83 12.82
N TRP A 120 -5.48 -9.63 12.05
CA TRP A 120 -6.94 -9.60 12.07
C TRP A 120 -7.51 -9.93 13.45
N GLN A 121 -6.99 -10.97 14.11
CA GLN A 121 -7.39 -11.33 15.47
C GLN A 121 -7.14 -10.19 16.47
N LEU A 122 -6.03 -9.47 16.33
CA LEU A 122 -5.75 -8.28 17.13
C LEU A 122 -6.78 -7.17 16.88
N LEU A 123 -7.09 -6.86 15.62
CA LEU A 123 -8.11 -5.85 15.28
C LEU A 123 -9.47 -6.18 15.89
N ARG A 124 -9.88 -7.46 15.85
CA ARG A 124 -11.12 -7.94 16.48
C ARG A 124 -11.11 -7.77 17.99
N GLN A 125 -10.00 -8.09 18.66
CA GLN A 125 -9.87 -7.93 20.11
C GLN A 125 -9.94 -6.45 20.54
N LEU A 126 -9.43 -5.56 19.70
CA LEU A 126 -9.46 -4.12 19.92
C LEU A 126 -10.78 -3.46 19.49
N GLY A 127 -11.70 -4.22 18.88
CA GLY A 127 -13.02 -3.72 18.44
C GLY A 127 -12.99 -2.84 17.19
N TYR A 128 -11.93 -2.94 16.38
CA TYR A 128 -11.85 -2.26 15.08
C TYR A 128 -12.68 -2.98 14.00
N VAL A 129 -12.88 -4.29 14.16
CA VAL A 129 -13.57 -5.18 13.20
C VAL A 129 -14.37 -6.27 13.92
#